data_AF-A0A7V8WFA0-F1
#
_entry.id   AF-A0A7V8WFA0-F1
#
_cell.length_a   1.000
_cell.length_b   1.000
_cell.length_c   1.000
_cell.angle_alpha   90.00
_cell.angle_beta   90.00
_cell.angle_gamma   90.00
#
_symmetry.space_group_name_H-M   'P 1'
#
loop_
_entity.id
_entity.type
_entity.pdbx_description
1 polymer ?
#
loop_
_entity_poly.entity_id
_entity_poly.type
_entity_poly.pdbx_seq_one_letter_code
_entity_poly.pdbx_strand_id
1 'polypeptide(L)'
;MAAMTLGRGQTALGAFYRRLAGRIGKPQAITATARKLAVLVYRALKGELVYQDPGADAYDRHQRSRILRRLRRTATTLGFDLVNRDTGEILNTGPA
;
A
#
# COMPACT_ATOMS: atom_id res chain seq x y z
N MET A 1 -2.56 -2.88 -23.61
CA MET A 1 -3.15 -3.25 -22.30
C MET A 1 -2.06 -3.46 -21.23
N ALA A 2 -1.35 -2.40 -20.82
CA ALA A 2 -0.22 -2.54 -19.87
C ALA A 2 -0.66 -2.77 -18.41
N ALA A 3 -1.78 -2.18 -17.96
CA ALA A 3 -2.28 -2.35 -16.59
C ALA A 3 -2.73 -3.80 -16.28
N MET A 4 -3.29 -4.49 -17.27
CA MET A 4 -3.76 -5.88 -17.09
C MET A 4 -2.61 -6.89 -17.06
N THR A 5 -1.54 -6.66 -17.82
CA THR A 5 -0.34 -7.52 -17.80
C THR A 5 0.43 -7.35 -16.49
N LEU A 6 0.53 -6.12 -15.97
CA LEU A 6 1.12 -5.81 -14.66
C LEU A 6 0.39 -6.53 -13.51
N GLY A 7 -0.92 -6.71 -13.60
CA GLY A 7 -1.71 -7.44 -12.60
C GLY A 7 -1.29 -8.90 -12.40
N ARG A 8 -0.71 -9.54 -13.43
CA ARG A 8 -0.24 -10.93 -13.39
C ARG A 8 1.20 -11.07 -12.89
N GLY A 9 1.98 -9.99 -12.90
CA GLY A 9 3.37 -9.98 -12.42
C GLY A 9 3.46 -9.92 -10.88
N GLN A 10 4.59 -10.38 -10.34
CA GLN A 10 4.95 -10.24 -8.93
C GLN A 10 5.53 -8.84 -8.60
N THR A 11 5.00 -7.82 -9.26
CA THR A 11 5.43 -6.42 -9.08
C THR A 11 4.61 -5.73 -8.00
N ALA A 12 5.15 -4.68 -7.40
CA ALA A 12 4.40 -3.88 -6.41
C ALA A 12 3.10 -3.28 -7.00
N LEU A 13 3.12 -2.92 -8.28
CA LEU A 13 1.94 -2.43 -9.01
C LEU A 13 0.92 -3.54 -9.28
N GLY A 14 1.38 -4.77 -9.55
CA GLY A 14 0.51 -5.93 -9.70
C GLY A 14 -0.23 -6.28 -8.41
N ALA A 15 0.48 -6.27 -7.27
CA ALA A 15 -0.12 -6.44 -5.95
C ALA A 15 -1.18 -5.36 -5.64
N PHE A 16 -0.88 -4.09 -5.99
CA PHE A 16 -1.85 -3.00 -5.86
C PHE A 16 -3.12 -3.23 -6.70
N TYR A 17 -2.97 -3.61 -7.96
CA TYR A 17 -4.10 -3.90 -8.85
C TYR A 17 -4.98 -5.01 -8.30
N ARG A 18 -4.41 -6.17 -7.91
CA ARG A 18 -5.19 -7.32 -7.41
C ARG A 18 -6.02 -6.96 -6.18
N ARG A 19 -5.42 -6.26 -5.22
CA ARG A 19 -6.12 -5.82 -4.01
C ARG A 19 -7.21 -4.80 -4.31
N LEU A 20 -6.93 -3.85 -5.20
CA LEU A 20 -7.89 -2.81 -5.53
C LEU A 20 -9.07 -3.40 -6.33
N ALA A 21 -8.79 -4.31 -7.26
CA ALA A 21 -9.81 -5.02 -8.03
C ALA A 21 -10.76 -5.84 -7.14
N GLY A 22 -10.23 -6.47 -6.08
CA GLY A 22 -11.05 -7.18 -5.08
C GLY A 22 -11.93 -6.26 -4.22
N ARG A 23 -11.57 -4.98 -4.06
CA ARG A 23 -12.30 -4.02 -3.21
C ARG A 23 -13.33 -3.18 -3.97
N ILE A 24 -12.99 -2.69 -5.15
CA ILE A 24 -13.80 -1.69 -5.91
C ILE A 24 -14.19 -2.16 -7.31
N GLY A 25 -13.82 -3.39 -7.69
CA GLY A 25 -14.07 -3.96 -9.01
C GLY A 25 -12.99 -3.63 -10.05
N LYS A 26 -12.93 -4.48 -11.10
CA LYS A 26 -11.89 -4.43 -12.14
C LYS A 26 -11.80 -3.10 -12.89
N PRO A 27 -12.91 -2.47 -13.36
CA PRO A 27 -12.82 -1.25 -14.17
C PRO A 27 -12.20 -0.08 -13.40
N GLN A 28 -12.64 0.13 -12.16
CA GLN A 28 -12.11 1.20 -11.31
C GLN A 28 -10.65 0.94 -10.90
N ALA A 29 -10.30 -0.32 -10.68
CA ALA A 29 -8.92 -0.71 -10.37
C ALA A 29 -7.95 -0.44 -11.53
N ILE A 30 -8.37 -0.64 -12.78
CA ILE A 30 -7.56 -0.33 -13.97
C ILE A 30 -7.25 1.17 -14.02
N THR A 31 -8.26 2.04 -13.90
CA THR A 31 -8.07 3.50 -13.94
C THR A 31 -7.15 3.99 -12.82
N ALA A 32 -7.35 3.50 -11.60
CA ALA A 32 -6.50 3.85 -10.47
C ALA A 32 -5.05 3.36 -10.64
N THR A 33 -4.86 2.16 -11.20
CA THR A 33 -3.53 1.61 -11.49
C THR A 33 -2.84 2.41 -12.59
N ALA A 34 -3.56 2.81 -13.64
CA ALA A 34 -3.05 3.67 -14.70
C ALA A 34 -2.60 5.03 -14.15
N ARG A 35 -3.43 5.66 -13.31
CA ARG A 35 -3.05 6.92 -12.63
C ARG A 35 -1.77 6.78 -11.82
N LYS A 36 -1.65 5.71 -11.03
CA LYS A 36 -0.45 5.45 -10.21
C LYS A 36 0.80 5.26 -11.08
N LEU A 37 0.67 4.53 -12.19
CA LEU A 37 1.74 4.34 -13.16
C LEU A 37 2.14 5.66 -13.84
N ALA A 38 1.17 6.48 -14.27
CA ALA A 38 1.43 7.77 -14.89
C ALA A 38 2.21 8.71 -13.96
N VAL A 39 1.88 8.73 -12.66
CA VAL A 39 2.62 9.52 -11.66
C VAL A 39 4.04 9.00 -11.49
N LEU A 40 4.25 7.67 -11.45
CA LEU A 40 5.59 7.09 -11.34
C LEU A 40 6.45 7.43 -12.57
N VAL A 41 5.89 7.28 -13.76
CA VAL A 41 6.57 7.62 -15.03
C VAL A 41 6.91 9.10 -15.06
N TYR A 42 5.97 9.98 -14.72
CA TYR A 42 6.22 11.42 -14.68
C TYR A 42 7.37 11.78 -13.73
N ARG A 43 7.39 11.23 -12.52
CA ARG A 43 8.46 11.50 -11.54
C ARG A 43 9.80 10.91 -11.95
N ALA A 44 9.79 9.76 -12.60
CA ALA A 44 11.00 9.16 -13.17
C ALA A 44 11.58 10.02 -14.30
N LEU A 45 10.72 10.49 -15.22
CA LEU A 45 11.12 11.38 -16.31
C LEU A 45 11.63 12.74 -15.81
N LYS A 46 11.05 13.24 -14.72
CA LYS A 46 11.50 14.48 -14.07
C LYS A 46 12.81 14.33 -13.29
N GLY A 47 13.39 13.12 -13.23
CA GLY A 47 14.61 12.83 -12.49
C GLY A 47 14.46 12.82 -10.97
N GLU A 48 13.23 12.89 -10.46
CA GLU A 48 12.93 12.90 -9.02
C GLU A 48 12.98 11.49 -8.42
N LEU A 49 12.96 10.44 -9.25
CA LEU A 49 12.80 9.07 -8.80
C LEU A 49 13.48 8.06 -9.74
N VAL A 50 14.46 7.32 -9.24
CA VAL A 50 14.87 6.06 -9.86
C VAL A 50 13.91 4.98 -9.38
N TYR A 51 12.98 4.57 -10.23
CA TYR A 51 12.00 3.55 -9.86
C TYR A 51 12.65 2.16 -9.90
N GLN A 52 12.92 1.61 -8.72
CA GLN A 52 13.24 0.20 -8.54
C GLN A 52 12.00 -0.51 -7.98
N ASP A 53 11.54 -1.57 -8.65
CA ASP A 53 10.38 -2.32 -8.17
C ASP A 53 10.73 -3.02 -6.85
N PRO A 54 10.09 -2.66 -5.73
CA PRO A 54 10.37 -3.30 -4.46
C PRO A 54 9.80 -4.74 -4.39
N GLY A 55 8.98 -5.13 -5.37
CA GLY A 55 8.31 -6.43 -5.42
C GLY A 55 7.01 -6.45 -4.60
N ALA A 56 6.21 -7.50 -4.80
CA ALA A 56 4.91 -7.67 -4.15
C ALA A 56 5.03 -7.74 -2.61
N ASP A 57 5.98 -8.51 -2.08
CA ASP A 57 6.11 -8.74 -0.63
C ASP A 57 6.54 -7.49 0.14
N ALA A 58 7.45 -6.69 -0.44
CA ALA A 58 7.86 -5.44 0.17
C ALA A 58 6.72 -4.40 0.15
N TYR A 59 5.91 -4.40 -0.91
CA TYR A 59 4.71 -3.58 -0.99
C TYR A 59 3.69 -3.95 0.09
N ASP A 60 3.44 -5.25 0.30
CA ASP A 60 2.51 -5.73 1.31
C ASP A 60 2.99 -5.43 2.73
N ARG A 61 4.29 -5.54 3.01
CA ARG A 61 4.89 -5.10 4.29
C ARG A 61 4.69 -3.61 4.55
N HIS A 62 4.98 -2.76 3.57
CA HIS A 62 4.74 -1.31 3.67
C HIS A 62 3.26 -0.98 3.84
N GLN A 63 2.39 -1.72 3.18
CA GLN A 63 0.96 -1.52 3.31
C GLN A 63 0.47 -1.91 4.70
N ARG A 64 0.95 -3.02 5.27
CA ARG A 64 0.65 -3.46 6.63
C ARG A 64 1.08 -2.41 7.65
N SER A 65 2.29 -1.88 7.54
CA SER A 65 2.78 -0.82 8.44
C SER A 65 1.93 0.46 8.35
N ARG A 66 1.49 0.85 7.15
CA ARG A 66 0.56 1.99 6.97
C ARG A 66 -0.81 1.75 7.61
N ILE A 67 -1.34 0.54 7.51
CA ILE A 67 -2.63 0.18 8.13
C ILE A 67 -2.48 0.21 9.64
N LEU A 68 -1.43 -0.40 10.20
CA LEU A 68 -1.16 -0.37 11.64
C LEU A 68 -1.01 1.05 12.17
N ARG A 69 -0.27 1.91 11.47
CA ARG A 69 -0.14 3.33 11.85
C ARG A 69 -1.49 4.06 11.83
N ARG A 70 -2.34 3.78 10.84
CA ARG A 70 -3.69 4.37 10.76
C ARG A 70 -4.56 3.87 11.91
N LEU A 71 -4.57 2.56 12.17
CA LEU A 71 -5.32 1.95 13.27
C LEU A 71 -4.90 2.53 14.61
N ARG A 72 -3.59 2.64 14.84
CA ARG A 72 -3.05 3.25 16.05
C ARG A 72 -3.55 4.67 16.25
N ARG A 73 -3.46 5.53 15.22
CA ARG A 73 -3.98 6.90 15.28
C ARG A 73 -5.48 6.93 15.59
N THR A 74 -6.26 6.09 14.92
CA THR A 74 -7.71 6.02 15.13
C THR A 74 -8.05 5.55 16.55
N ALA A 75 -7.33 4.56 17.09
CA ALA A 75 -7.54 4.08 18.44
C ALA A 75 -7.21 5.15 19.49
N THR A 76 -6.07 5.85 19.35
CA THR A 76 -5.69 6.96 20.23
C THR A 76 -6.75 8.08 20.22
N THR A 77 -7.30 8.43 19.06
CA THR A 77 -8.39 9.43 18.96
C THR A 77 -9.66 8.99 19.69
N LEU A 78 -9.90 7.68 19.80
CA LEU A 78 -11.07 7.12 20.47
C LEU A 78 -10.79 6.76 21.94
N GLY A 79 -9.58 7.00 22.46
CA GLY A 79 -9.20 6.64 23.82
C GLY A 79 -8.90 5.14 24.04
N PHE A 80 -8.63 4.39 22.96
CA PHE A 80 -8.27 2.97 23.01
C PHE A 80 -6.82 2.74 22.62
N ASP A 81 -6.21 1.69 23.19
CA ASP A 81 -4.89 1.20 22.80
C ASP A 81 -4.99 -0.08 21.95
N LEU A 82 -4.12 -0.19 20.94
CA LEU A 82 -4.00 -1.43 20.16
C LEU A 82 -3.13 -2.43 20.92
N VAL A 83 -3.71 -3.58 21.24
CA VAL A 83 -2.98 -4.74 21.77
C VAL A 83 -2.73 -5.75 20.66
N ASN A 84 -1.49 -6.18 20.50
CA ASN A 84 -1.17 -7.31 19.64
C ASN A 84 -1.65 -8.60 20.30
N ARG A 85 -2.56 -9.33 19.66
CA ARG A 85 -3.17 -10.55 20.22
C ARG A 85 -2.19 -11.73 20.33
N ASP A 86 -1.13 -11.73 19.51
CA ASP A 86 -0.16 -12.83 19.47
C ASP A 86 0.98 -12.63 20.47
N THR A 87 1.43 -11.37 20.63
CA THR A 87 2.55 -11.03 21.53
C THR A 87 2.06 -10.57 22.90
N GLY A 88 0.78 -10.22 23.06
CA GLY A 88 0.23 -9.60 24.27
C GLY A 88 0.74 -8.17 24.52
N GLU A 89 1.66 -7.68 23.68
CA GLU A 89 2.22 -6.34 23.79
C GLU A 89 1.20 -5.28 23.39
N ILE A 90 0.97 -4.34 24.30
CA ILE A 90 0.32 -3.08 23.98
C ILE A 90 1.29 -2.35 23.06
N LEU A 91 0.86 -1.96 21.86
CA LEU A 91 1.66 -1.14 20.92
C LEU A 91 1.71 0.31 21.42
N ASN A 92 2.09 0.48 22.70
CA ASN A 92 2.37 1.72 23.38
C ASN A 92 3.85 2.02 23.24
N THR A 93 4.18 2.81 22.22
CA THR A 93 5.38 3.64 22.28
C THR A 93 4.93 5.07 22.09
N GLY A 94 4.54 5.71 23.18
CA GLY A 94 4.03 7.08 23.27
C GLY A 94 4.88 8.12 22.52
N PRO A 95 4.35 9.35 22.41
CA PRO A 95 4.93 10.40 21.58
C PRO A 95 6.28 10.85 22.15
N ALA A 96 7.27 11.01 21.27
CA ALA A 96 8.29 12.03 21.42
C ALA A 96 7.90 13.18 20.49
#